data_AF-A0A913YUW9-F1
#
_entry.id   AF-A0A913YUW9-F1
#
_cell.length_a   1.000
_cell.length_b   1.000
_cell.length_c   1.000
_cell.angle_alpha   90.00
_cell.angle_beta   90.00
_cell.angle_gamma   90.00
#
_symmetry.space_group_name_H-M   'P 1'
#
loop_
_entity.id
_entity.type
_entity.pdbx_description
1 polymer ?
#
loop_
_entity_poly.entity_id
_entity_poly.type
_entity_poly.pdbx_seq_one_letter_code
_entity_poly.pdbx_strand_id
1 'polypeptide(L)'
;MEIFFKSIFLQFNQEEEELMLLSRFAGETELKDWCKCGNCSLDYVVKSDECWCCFEVDRCVSKMEDAGMDDLCITEHRGFENVCLDEWVLDTAAVGLKTRKKKSYSANRGEATDFEYFRAIAYRQFVRFVWEYVGANKRLPLCLF
;
A
#
# COMPACT_ATOMS: atom_id res chain seq x y z
N MET A 1 31.75 -5.76 16.93
CA MET A 1 30.68 -6.30 17.79
C MET A 1 29.34 -5.60 17.53
N GLU A 2 29.27 -4.27 17.48
CA GLU A 2 28.02 -3.51 17.21
C GLU A 2 27.32 -3.85 15.88
N ILE A 3 28.06 -4.09 14.80
CA ILE A 3 27.47 -4.43 13.48
C ILE A 3 26.74 -5.78 13.53
N PHE A 4 27.29 -6.74 14.26
CA PHE A 4 26.72 -8.08 14.40
C PHE A 4 25.45 -8.03 15.25
N PHE A 5 25.46 -7.27 16.35
CA PHE A 5 24.28 -7.03 17.19
C PHE A 5 23.15 -6.30 16.43
N LYS A 6 23.47 -5.30 15.61
CA LYS A 6 22.48 -4.63 14.76
C LYS A 6 21.87 -5.58 13.73
N SER A 7 22.69 -6.42 13.10
CA SER A 7 22.21 -7.41 12.12
C SER A 7 21.29 -8.42 12.76
N ILE A 8 21.67 -8.94 13.93
CA ILE A 8 20.84 -9.85 14.72
C ILE A 8 19.53 -9.17 15.10
N PHE A 9 19.58 -8.00 15.73
CA PHE A 9 18.38 -7.26 16.16
C PHE A 9 17.41 -6.96 15.01
N LEU A 10 17.92 -6.59 13.82
CA LEU A 10 17.10 -6.40 12.63
C LEU A 10 16.44 -7.70 12.15
N GLN A 11 17.16 -8.82 12.23
CA GLN A 11 16.68 -10.13 11.81
C GLN A 11 15.60 -10.66 12.77
N PHE A 12 15.80 -10.50 14.07
CA PHE A 12 14.80 -10.79 15.10
C PHE A 12 13.51 -9.97 14.92
N ASN A 13 13.63 -8.65 14.69
CA ASN A 13 12.46 -7.80 14.46
C ASN A 13 11.70 -8.17 13.17
N GLN A 14 12.39 -8.64 12.14
CA GLN A 14 11.77 -9.05 10.89
C GLN A 14 11.00 -10.37 11.03
N GLU A 15 11.53 -11.33 11.79
CA GLU A 15 10.84 -12.58 12.10
C GLU A 15 9.58 -12.35 12.96
N GLU A 16 9.66 -11.47 13.96
CA GLU A 16 8.49 -11.10 14.78
C GLU A 16 7.39 -10.43 13.93
N GLU A 17 7.76 -9.55 13.01
CA GLU A 17 6.83 -8.90 12.09
C GLU A 17 6.14 -9.94 11.18
N GLU A 18 6.90 -10.87 10.60
CA GLU A 18 6.37 -11.92 9.75
C GLU A 18 5.38 -12.83 10.50
N LEU A 19 5.73 -13.23 11.73
CA LEU A 19 4.85 -14.04 12.59
C LEU A 19 3.56 -13.29 12.94
N MET A 20 3.67 -11.99 13.26
CA MET A 20 2.52 -11.14 13.55
C MET A 20 1.57 -11.03 12.34
N LEU A 21 2.12 -10.83 11.14
CA LEU A 21 1.34 -10.77 9.91
C LEU A 21 0.70 -12.11 9.55
N LEU A 22 1.39 -13.23 9.77
CA LEU A 22 0.84 -14.57 9.58
C LEU A 22 -0.35 -14.82 10.52
N SER A 23 -0.25 -14.42 11.79
CA SER A 23 -1.34 -14.55 12.76
C SER A 23 -2.58 -13.72 12.37
N ARG A 24 -2.37 -12.48 11.89
CA ARG A 24 -3.45 -11.65 11.35
C ARG A 24 -4.10 -12.28 10.12
N PHE A 25 -3.29 -12.78 9.18
CA PHE A 25 -3.77 -13.43 7.96
C PHE A 25 -4.56 -14.71 8.23
N ALA A 26 -4.14 -15.49 9.22
CA ALA A 26 -4.83 -16.70 9.66
C ALA A 26 -6.14 -16.41 10.44
N GLY A 27 -6.41 -15.15 10.78
CA GLY A 27 -7.57 -14.75 11.58
C GLY A 27 -7.45 -15.11 13.07
N GLU A 28 -6.26 -15.41 13.56
CA GLU A 28 -6.01 -15.66 14.99
C GLU A 28 -6.08 -14.39 15.83
N THR A 29 -5.80 -13.24 15.21
CA THR A 29 -6.00 -11.91 15.78
C THR A 29 -7.17 -11.22 15.07
N GLU A 30 -8.16 -10.73 15.83
CA GLU A 30 -9.32 -10.08 15.22
C GLU A 30 -8.95 -8.74 14.55
N LEU A 31 -9.57 -8.43 13.41
CA LEU A 31 -9.30 -7.22 12.64
C LEU A 31 -9.38 -5.94 13.46
N LYS A 32 -10.38 -5.85 14.36
CA LYS A 32 -10.60 -4.69 15.24
C LYS A 32 -9.44 -4.41 16.21
N ASP A 33 -8.63 -5.42 16.51
CA ASP A 33 -7.56 -5.29 17.49
C ASP A 33 -6.36 -4.51 16.91
N TRP A 34 -6.14 -4.62 15.59
CA TRP A 34 -5.00 -4.01 14.91
C TRP A 34 -5.37 -2.95 13.86
N CYS A 35 -6.56 -3.01 13.25
CA CYS A 35 -7.05 -1.95 12.39
C CYS A 35 -7.41 -0.71 13.21
N LYS A 36 -6.76 0.43 12.95
CA LYS A 36 -7.06 1.72 13.60
C LYS A 36 -7.83 2.68 12.71
N CYS A 37 -7.78 2.50 11.38
CA CYS A 37 -8.49 3.38 10.45
C CYS A 37 -9.97 3.04 10.25
N GLY A 38 -10.42 1.86 10.69
CA GLY A 38 -11.81 1.40 10.50
C GLY A 38 -12.18 0.91 9.10
N ASN A 39 -11.32 1.09 8.10
CA ASN A 39 -11.62 0.81 6.68
C ASN A 39 -10.89 -0.41 6.10
N CYS A 40 -10.16 -1.19 6.91
CA CYS A 40 -9.54 -2.43 6.43
C CYS A 40 -10.59 -3.55 6.30
N SER A 41 -10.41 -4.47 5.36
CA SER A 41 -11.17 -5.73 5.25
C SER A 41 -10.25 -6.89 4.89
N LEU A 42 -10.53 -8.08 5.44
CA LEU A 42 -9.79 -9.30 5.12
C LEU A 42 -10.35 -10.04 3.88
N ASP A 43 -11.46 -9.58 3.31
CA ASP A 43 -12.20 -10.31 2.24
C ASP A 43 -11.38 -10.58 0.97
N TYR A 44 -10.42 -9.69 0.67
CA TYR A 44 -9.63 -9.73 -0.57
C TYR A 44 -8.13 -9.94 -0.34
N VAL A 45 -7.73 -10.31 0.89
CA VAL A 45 -6.33 -10.54 1.22
C VAL A 45 -5.84 -11.84 0.61
N VAL A 46 -4.71 -11.78 -0.07
CA VAL A 46 -4.08 -12.93 -0.72
C VAL A 46 -2.81 -13.36 0.02
N LYS A 47 -2.16 -12.44 0.72
CA LYS A 47 -0.90 -12.69 1.42
C LYS A 47 -0.86 -12.02 2.79
N SER A 48 -0.10 -12.61 3.71
CA SER A 48 0.11 -12.03 5.04
C SER A 48 0.82 -10.67 4.99
N ASP A 49 1.67 -10.41 4.00
CA ASP A 49 2.36 -9.12 3.83
C ASP A 49 1.43 -7.95 3.46
N GLU A 50 0.13 -8.21 3.26
CA GLU A 50 -0.91 -7.21 3.03
C GLU A 50 -1.66 -6.81 4.33
N CYS A 51 -1.46 -7.53 5.45
CA CYS A 51 -2.17 -7.33 6.72
C CYS A 51 -1.68 -6.12 7.56
N TRP A 52 -1.55 -4.98 6.91
CA TRP A 52 -1.11 -3.71 7.50
C TRP A 52 -2.23 -2.67 7.53
N CYS A 53 -2.45 -2.01 8.66
CA CYS A 53 -3.28 -0.81 8.69
C CYS A 53 -2.50 0.40 8.17
N CYS A 54 -3.15 1.39 7.58
CA CYS A 54 -2.46 2.62 7.14
C CYS A 54 -1.83 3.39 8.30
N PHE A 55 -2.30 3.21 9.53
CA PHE A 55 -1.71 3.76 10.76
C PHE A 55 -0.39 3.08 11.16
N GLU A 56 -0.06 1.93 10.57
CA GLU A 56 1.18 1.19 10.82
C GLU A 56 2.22 1.41 9.70
N VAL A 57 1.85 2.22 8.68
CA VAL A 57 2.74 2.55 7.56
C VAL A 57 3.19 4.00 7.74
N ASP A 58 4.41 4.21 8.23
CA ASP A 58 4.98 5.53 8.56
C ASP A 58 4.72 6.60 7.50
N ARG A 59 4.85 6.22 6.22
CA ARG A 59 4.66 7.16 5.11
C ARG A 59 3.20 7.55 4.88
N CYS A 60 2.25 6.66 5.18
CA CYS A 60 0.84 7.01 5.20
C CYS A 60 0.53 7.93 6.38
N VAL A 61 1.09 7.64 7.57
CA VAL A 61 0.95 8.49 8.76
C VAL A 61 1.44 9.91 8.48
N SER A 62 2.68 10.08 8.03
CA SER A 62 3.21 11.42 7.70
C SER A 62 2.40 12.14 6.62
N LYS A 63 1.86 11.40 5.64
CA LYS A 63 1.01 11.99 4.59
C LYS A 63 -0.29 12.56 5.15
N MET A 64 -0.88 11.91 6.17
CA MET A 64 -2.09 12.37 6.84
C MET A 64 -1.79 13.54 7.79
N GLU A 65 -0.68 13.47 8.53
CA GLU A 65 -0.20 14.56 9.40
C GLU A 65 0.02 15.86 8.61
N ASP A 66 0.70 15.77 7.46
CA ASP A 66 0.94 16.92 6.55
C ASP A 66 -0.36 17.57 6.05
N ALA A 67 -1.46 16.79 6.02
CA ALA A 67 -2.77 17.26 5.60
C ALA A 67 -3.64 17.77 6.77
N GLY A 68 -3.22 17.57 8.03
CA GLY A 68 -4.03 17.80 9.23
C GLY A 68 -5.20 16.81 9.35
N MET A 69 -4.98 15.55 8.96
CA MET A 69 -6.01 14.49 8.87
C MET A 69 -5.59 13.25 9.68
N ASP A 70 -4.84 13.44 10.76
CA ASP A 70 -4.10 12.43 11.53
C ASP A 70 -4.95 11.24 12.00
N ASP A 71 -6.24 11.48 12.31
CA ASP A 71 -7.18 10.47 12.82
C ASP A 71 -8.00 9.76 11.74
N LEU A 72 -7.77 10.07 10.45
CA LEU A 72 -8.55 9.53 9.33
C LEU A 72 -7.80 8.44 8.56
N CYS A 73 -8.55 7.63 7.82
CA CYS A 73 -7.95 6.65 6.93
C CYS A 73 -7.21 7.32 5.75
N ILE A 74 -6.14 6.71 5.24
CA ILE A 74 -5.42 7.22 4.07
C ILE A 74 -6.31 7.33 2.82
N THR A 75 -7.36 6.51 2.71
CA THR A 75 -8.35 6.58 1.63
C THR A 75 -9.26 7.81 1.73
N GLU A 76 -9.32 8.45 2.90
CA GLU A 76 -10.06 9.69 3.14
C GLU A 76 -9.19 10.93 2.93
N HIS A 77 -7.90 10.78 2.66
CA HIS A 77 -7.04 11.93 2.32
C HIS A 77 -7.68 12.72 1.16
N ARG A 78 -7.77 14.05 1.29
CA ARG A 78 -8.41 14.96 0.30
C ARG A 78 -7.95 14.82 -1.16
N GLY A 79 -6.75 14.30 -1.37
CA GLY A 79 -6.17 14.02 -2.69
C GLY A 79 -6.34 12.58 -3.18
N PHE A 80 -6.85 11.65 -2.36
CA PHE A 80 -6.94 10.24 -2.69
C PHE A 80 -7.88 9.99 -3.87
N GLU A 81 -9.09 10.56 -3.83
CA GLU A 81 -10.08 10.42 -4.91
C GLU A 81 -9.50 10.88 -6.25
N ASN A 82 -8.98 12.11 -6.31
CA ASN A 82 -8.43 12.68 -7.54
C ASN A 82 -7.19 11.93 -8.06
N VAL A 83 -6.34 11.40 -7.18
CA VAL A 83 -5.05 10.80 -7.59
C VAL A 83 -5.18 9.30 -7.87
N CYS A 84 -6.06 8.60 -7.15
CA CYS A 84 -6.14 7.14 -7.17
C CYS A 84 -7.43 6.60 -7.79
N LEU A 85 -8.50 7.41 -7.91
CA LEU A 85 -9.81 6.94 -8.39
C LEU A 85 -10.30 7.66 -9.67
N ASP A 86 -9.82 8.88 -9.95
CA ASP A 86 -10.19 9.61 -11.17
C ASP A 86 -9.62 8.97 -12.45
N GLU A 87 -10.50 8.49 -13.32
CA GLU A 87 -10.13 7.75 -14.54
C GLU A 87 -9.23 8.56 -15.49
N TRP A 88 -9.43 9.88 -15.59
CA TRP A 88 -8.68 10.75 -16.50
C TRP A 88 -7.29 11.01 -15.98
N VAL A 89 -7.15 11.19 -14.66
CA VAL A 89 -5.87 11.29 -13.98
C VAL A 89 -5.10 9.97 -14.11
N LEU A 90 -5.75 8.84 -13.86
CA LEU A 90 -5.12 7.51 -13.99
C LEU A 90 -4.65 7.25 -15.42
N ASP A 91 -5.49 7.52 -16.43
CA ASP A 91 -5.12 7.29 -17.83
C ASP A 91 -3.96 8.19 -18.28
N THR A 92 -3.97 9.46 -17.86
CA THR A 92 -2.84 10.38 -18.10
C THR A 92 -1.56 9.86 -17.45
N ALA A 93 -1.66 9.40 -16.20
CA ALA A 93 -0.50 8.93 -15.46
C ALA A 93 0.05 7.59 -16.00
N ALA A 94 -0.78 6.78 -16.67
CA ALA A 94 -0.39 5.52 -17.32
C ALA A 94 0.69 5.72 -18.39
N VAL A 95 0.71 6.87 -19.07
CA VAL A 95 1.71 7.22 -20.08
C VAL A 95 3.13 7.20 -19.50
N GLY A 96 3.26 7.64 -18.24
CA GLY A 96 4.54 7.68 -17.50
C GLY A 96 4.86 6.41 -16.72
N LEU A 97 4.08 5.34 -16.84
CA LEU A 97 4.25 4.11 -16.08
C LEU A 97 4.77 2.98 -16.96
N LYS A 98 5.70 2.20 -16.39
CA LYS A 98 6.27 1.01 -17.02
C LYS A 98 6.10 -0.20 -16.12
N THR A 99 5.80 -1.34 -16.73
CA THR A 99 5.85 -2.65 -16.07
C THR A 99 7.29 -3.01 -15.70
N ARG A 100 7.47 -4.04 -14.87
CA ARG A 100 8.81 -4.59 -14.54
C ARG A 100 9.60 -5.01 -15.79
N LYS A 101 8.91 -5.44 -16.85
CA LYS A 101 9.49 -5.79 -18.15
C LYS A 101 9.72 -4.57 -19.07
N LYS A 102 9.65 -3.34 -18.54
CA LYS A 102 9.79 -2.07 -19.24
C LYS A 102 8.75 -1.80 -20.35
N LYS A 103 7.69 -2.61 -20.45
CA LYS A 103 6.53 -2.33 -21.32
C LYS A 103 5.72 -1.15 -20.76
N SER A 104 5.21 -0.29 -21.64
CA SER A 104 4.32 0.81 -21.26
C SER A 104 2.98 0.28 -20.76
N TYR A 105 2.41 0.90 -19.74
CA TYR A 105 1.04 0.60 -19.30
C TYR A 105 0.02 1.04 -20.35
N SER A 106 0.16 2.25 -20.90
CA SER A 106 -0.75 2.78 -21.93
C SER A 106 -0.80 1.95 -23.21
N ALA A 107 0.31 1.29 -23.58
CA ALA A 107 0.36 0.42 -24.75
C ALA A 107 -0.41 -0.91 -24.54
N ASN A 108 -0.61 -1.31 -23.28
CA ASN A 108 -1.30 -2.55 -22.93
C ASN A 108 -2.80 -2.34 -22.63
N ARG A 109 -3.35 -1.13 -22.86
CA ARG A 109 -4.76 -0.84 -22.54
C ARG A 109 -5.75 -1.80 -23.21
N GLY A 110 -5.43 -2.28 -24.41
CA GLY A 110 -6.26 -3.25 -25.14
C GLY A 110 -6.10 -4.72 -24.72
N GLU A 111 -5.18 -5.04 -23.80
CA GLU A 111 -4.91 -6.43 -23.36
C GLU A 111 -5.64 -6.80 -22.05
N ALA A 112 -6.20 -5.83 -21.32
CA ALA A 112 -6.84 -6.02 -20.02
C ALA A 112 -8.24 -5.40 -20.00
N THR A 113 -9.08 -5.81 -19.03
CA THR A 113 -10.32 -5.07 -18.76
C THR A 113 -10.02 -3.68 -18.22
N ASP A 114 -10.94 -2.72 -18.41
CA ASP A 114 -10.77 -1.36 -17.86
C ASP A 114 -10.56 -1.39 -16.34
N PHE A 115 -11.27 -2.27 -15.63
CA PHE A 115 -11.11 -2.45 -14.19
C PHE A 115 -9.69 -2.89 -13.80
N GLU A 116 -9.16 -3.93 -14.45
CA GLU A 116 -7.80 -4.41 -14.18
C GLU A 116 -6.74 -3.37 -14.54
N TYR A 117 -6.93 -2.66 -15.65
CA TYR A 117 -6.07 -1.59 -16.11
C TYR A 117 -6.00 -0.45 -15.08
N PHE A 118 -7.15 0.12 -14.71
CA PHE A 118 -7.21 1.23 -13.77
C PHE A 118 -6.76 0.83 -12.37
N ARG A 119 -7.14 -0.36 -11.88
CA ARG A 119 -6.67 -0.86 -10.57
C ARG A 119 -5.15 -0.97 -10.50
N ALA A 120 -4.52 -1.50 -11.55
CA ALA A 120 -3.06 -1.60 -11.61
C ALA A 120 -2.35 -0.23 -11.62
N ILE A 121 -2.99 0.79 -12.20
CA ILE A 121 -2.47 2.17 -12.23
C ILE A 121 -2.73 2.87 -10.91
N ALA A 122 -3.91 2.71 -10.32
CA ALA A 122 -4.31 3.28 -9.04
C ALA A 122 -3.32 2.89 -7.92
N TYR A 123 -2.96 1.61 -7.80
CA TYR A 123 -1.95 1.19 -6.83
C TYR A 123 -0.57 1.85 -7.07
N ARG A 124 -0.20 2.10 -8.32
CA ARG A 124 1.06 2.79 -8.64
C ARG A 124 0.99 4.29 -8.36
N GLN A 125 -0.16 4.91 -8.61
CA GLN A 125 -0.40 6.30 -8.23
C GLN A 125 -0.38 6.45 -6.73
N PHE A 126 -1.02 5.55 -5.98
CA PHE A 126 -0.94 5.55 -4.53
C PHE A 126 0.50 5.51 -4.02
N VAL A 127 1.33 4.63 -4.59
CA VAL A 127 2.77 4.58 -4.22
C VAL A 127 3.46 5.92 -4.51
N ARG A 128 3.20 6.55 -5.66
CA ARG A 128 3.77 7.88 -5.97
C ARG A 128 3.23 8.97 -5.05
N PHE A 129 1.96 8.89 -4.70
CA PHE A 129 1.27 9.84 -3.86
C PHE A 129 1.82 9.85 -2.42
N VAL A 130 2.13 8.67 -1.88
CA VAL A 130 2.61 8.49 -0.50
C VAL A 130 4.15 8.52 -0.38
N TRP A 131 4.88 7.93 -1.34
CA TRP A 131 6.34 7.82 -1.26
C TRP A 131 7.11 8.80 -2.16
N GLU A 132 6.46 9.54 -3.05
CA GLU A 132 7.08 10.52 -3.99
C GLU A 132 8.06 9.94 -5.03
N TYR A 133 8.51 8.70 -4.85
CA TYR A 133 9.31 7.96 -5.81
C TYR A 133 8.91 6.49 -5.84
N VAL A 134 9.13 5.84 -6.99
CA VAL A 134 8.83 4.41 -7.18
C VAL A 134 10.07 3.60 -6.77
N GLY A 135 10.10 3.15 -5.51
CA GLY A 135 11.09 2.20 -4.99
C GLY A 135 10.56 0.76 -4.93
N ALA A 136 11.45 -0.21 -4.71
CA ALA A 136 11.05 -1.59 -4.43
C ALA A 136 10.48 -1.74 -3.00
N ASN A 137 9.67 -2.78 -2.80
CA ASN A 137 9.12 -3.23 -1.51
C ASN A 137 8.42 -2.13 -0.69
N LYS A 138 7.32 -1.60 -1.23
CA LYS A 138 6.43 -0.70 -0.50
C LYS A 138 5.25 -1.51 0.05
N ARG A 139 5.00 -1.38 1.35
CA ARG A 139 3.85 -2.00 2.02
C ARG A 139 2.61 -1.18 1.67
N LEU A 140 1.66 -1.80 0.99
CA LEU A 140 0.36 -1.18 0.73
C LEU A 140 -0.55 -1.50 1.92
N PRO A 141 -1.19 -0.50 2.53
CA PRO A 141 -2.11 -0.76 3.62
C PRO A 141 -3.38 -1.46 3.13
N LEU A 142 -3.95 -2.29 3.99
CA LEU A 142 -5.06 -3.17 3.70
C LEU A 142 -6.33 -2.42 3.26
N CYS A 143 -6.53 -1.20 3.74
CA CYS A 143 -7.67 -0.37 3.35
C CYS A 143 -7.67 0.07 1.86
N LEU A 144 -6.68 -0.33 1.06
CA LEU A 144 -6.63 -0.09 -0.39
C LEU A 144 -7.15 -1.25 -1.24
N PHE A 145 -7.32 -2.43 -0.64
CA PHE A 145 -7.76 -3.64 -1.33
C PHE A 145 -9.28 -3.79 -1.19
#